data_AF-A0A8S3HN53-F1
#
_entry.id   AF-A0A8S3HN53-F1
#
_cell.length_a   1.000
_cell.length_b   1.000
_cell.length_c   1.000
_cell.angle_alpha   90.00
_cell.angle_beta   90.00
_cell.angle_gamma   90.00
#
_symmetry.space_group_name_H-M   'P 1'
#
loop_
_entity.id
_entity.type
_entity.pdbx_description
1 polymer ?
#
loop_
_entity_poly.entity_id
_entity_poly.type
_entity_poly.pdbx_seq_one_letter_code
_entity_poly.pdbx_strand_id
1 'polypeptide(L)'
;MQLVSQEKECIGEPEPYLWQSTHASASITKRNLLDNSTVPSSVLGQLPAALEVIPVAQISALVSKNVAIEGRVICKSELCRFANGKGKFFTFDVADSSSEIRCKVFNDITDMFVELIVVGQAYHLTNFTINRSNKQYNHLPHDFEINLKKNSVIYQISGDAFKNVNISFNVVKISSISLSDVGRSVDLSVTIKSIGDVENLYVQKNNSYSNRRIVMVSDDSADINIVFWGNL
;
A
#
# COMPACT_ATOMS: atom_id res chain seq x y z
N MET A 1 -35.14 -55.19 -6.00
CA MET A 1 -35.12 -53.73 -5.78
C MET A 1 -33.72 -53.39 -5.30
N GLN A 2 -32.93 -52.78 -6.17
CA GLN A 2 -31.47 -52.69 -6.09
C GLN A 2 -31.07 -51.49 -5.21
N LEU A 3 -30.40 -51.75 -4.09
CA LEU A 3 -29.82 -50.70 -3.23
C LEU A 3 -28.43 -50.37 -3.76
N VAL A 4 -28.28 -49.17 -4.31
CA VAL A 4 -27.01 -48.61 -4.76
C VAL A 4 -26.28 -48.07 -3.54
N SER A 5 -25.14 -48.69 -3.22
CA SER A 5 -24.12 -48.15 -2.34
C SER A 5 -23.41 -46.99 -3.05
N GLN A 6 -23.48 -45.78 -2.49
CA GLN A 6 -22.56 -44.71 -2.86
C GLN A 6 -21.57 -44.50 -1.72
N GLU A 7 -20.30 -44.72 -2.04
CA GLU A 7 -19.15 -44.38 -1.20
C GLU A 7 -19.12 -42.87 -0.95
N LYS A 8 -18.87 -42.50 0.31
CA LYS A 8 -18.55 -41.12 0.70
C LYS A 8 -17.09 -40.87 0.35
N GLU A 9 -16.84 -40.11 -0.71
CA GLU A 9 -15.53 -39.50 -0.93
C GLU A 9 -15.29 -38.44 0.15
N CYS A 10 -14.19 -38.63 0.89
CA CYS A 10 -13.63 -37.66 1.78
C CYS A 10 -13.11 -36.47 0.97
N ILE A 11 -13.79 -35.34 1.05
CA ILE A 11 -13.25 -34.03 0.64
C ILE A 11 -12.04 -33.73 1.53
N GLY A 12 -10.86 -33.75 0.92
CA GLY A 12 -9.56 -33.50 1.54
C GLY A 12 -9.47 -32.10 2.16
N GLU A 13 -8.61 -32.00 3.17
CA GLU A 13 -8.22 -30.74 3.80
C GLU A 13 -7.76 -29.71 2.76
N PRO A 14 -8.18 -28.44 2.84
CA PRO A 14 -7.68 -27.43 1.93
C PRO A 14 -6.22 -27.09 2.27
N GLU A 15 -5.33 -27.30 1.30
CA GLU A 15 -3.95 -26.83 1.41
C GLU A 15 -3.89 -25.29 1.60
N PRO A 16 -2.91 -24.79 2.38
CA PRO A 16 -2.74 -23.35 2.57
C PRO A 16 -2.41 -22.66 1.24
N TYR A 17 -3.15 -21.60 0.93
CA TYR A 17 -2.93 -20.77 -0.25
C TYR A 17 -1.52 -20.16 -0.24
N LEU A 18 -0.60 -20.80 -0.97
CA LEU A 18 0.66 -20.21 -1.38
C LEU A 18 0.38 -19.18 -2.48
N TRP A 19 0.60 -17.90 -2.18
CA TRP A 19 0.64 -16.84 -3.18
C TRP A 19 1.76 -17.14 -4.19
N GLN A 20 1.41 -17.74 -5.33
CA GLN A 20 2.30 -17.83 -6.48
C GLN A 20 2.06 -16.62 -7.38
N SER A 21 2.98 -15.66 -7.32
CA SER A 21 3.11 -14.61 -8.31
C SER A 21 3.37 -15.25 -9.68
N THR A 22 2.41 -15.20 -10.60
CA THR A 22 2.67 -15.48 -12.02
C THR A 22 3.54 -14.37 -12.58
N HIS A 23 4.87 -14.55 -12.52
CA HIS A 23 5.79 -13.75 -13.31
C HIS A 23 5.80 -14.27 -14.74
N ALA A 24 4.96 -13.65 -15.58
CA ALA A 24 5.24 -13.63 -17.00
C ALA A 24 6.60 -12.92 -17.18
N SER A 25 7.64 -13.70 -17.43
CA SER A 25 8.97 -13.21 -17.75
C SER A 25 8.93 -12.57 -19.14
N ALA A 26 8.54 -11.30 -19.23
CA ALA A 26 8.78 -10.50 -20.42
C ALA A 26 10.25 -10.06 -20.38
N SER A 27 11.11 -10.76 -21.14
CA SER A 27 12.48 -10.35 -21.40
C SER A 27 12.47 -9.04 -22.17
N ILE A 28 12.65 -7.91 -21.48
CA ILE A 28 12.89 -6.62 -22.13
C ILE A 28 14.29 -6.67 -22.72
N THR A 29 14.32 -6.94 -24.02
CA THR A 29 15.51 -6.88 -24.86
C THR A 29 16.10 -5.47 -24.79
N LYS A 30 17.38 -5.40 -24.44
CA LYS A 30 18.22 -4.20 -24.50
C LYS A 30 18.04 -3.50 -25.86
N ARG A 31 17.31 -2.40 -25.90
CA ARG A 31 17.51 -1.36 -26.91
C ARG A 31 18.15 -0.16 -26.20
N ASN A 32 19.43 0.04 -26.52
CA ASN A 32 20.15 1.27 -26.22
C ASN A 32 19.39 2.45 -26.83
N LEU A 33 18.89 3.34 -25.98
CA LEU A 33 18.67 4.74 -26.32
C LEU A 33 19.36 5.54 -25.22
N LEU A 34 20.63 5.85 -25.46
CA LEU A 34 21.30 6.96 -24.82
C LEU A 34 20.61 8.23 -25.32
N ASP A 35 19.73 8.79 -24.50
CA ASP A 35 19.60 10.24 -24.44
C ASP A 35 19.64 10.66 -22.96
N ASN A 36 20.63 11.50 -22.68
CA ASN A 36 21.11 11.85 -21.36
C ASN A 36 20.64 13.27 -21.05
N SER A 37 19.50 13.40 -20.37
CA SER A 37 19.22 14.46 -19.40
C SER A 37 17.82 14.27 -18.83
N THR A 38 17.62 14.58 -17.54
CA THR A 38 16.33 14.70 -16.82
C THR A 38 16.01 13.63 -15.76
N VAL A 39 16.88 12.66 -15.48
CA VAL A 39 16.78 11.86 -14.24
C VAL A 39 17.99 12.09 -13.33
N PRO A 40 17.81 12.58 -12.09
CA PRO A 40 18.92 12.66 -11.14
C PRO A 40 19.43 11.24 -10.85
N SER A 41 20.75 11.06 -10.86
CA SER A 41 21.47 9.77 -10.74
C SER A 41 21.25 8.99 -9.43
N SER A 42 20.31 9.42 -8.59
CA SER A 42 19.97 8.80 -7.31
C SER A 42 19.19 7.50 -7.42
N VAL A 43 18.67 7.13 -8.59
CA VAL A 43 17.66 6.07 -8.74
C VAL A 43 18.21 4.63 -8.73
N LEU A 44 19.53 4.43 -8.91
CA LEU A 44 20.17 3.09 -8.98
C LEU A 44 21.43 2.98 -8.08
N GLY A 45 21.55 3.83 -7.07
CA GLY A 45 22.71 3.85 -6.18
C GLY A 45 22.59 2.93 -4.96
N GLN A 46 23.73 2.60 -4.34
CA GLN A 46 23.78 2.10 -2.96
C GLN A 46 23.76 3.26 -1.97
N LEU A 47 23.17 3.04 -0.80
CA LEU A 47 23.19 4.01 0.30
C LEU A 47 24.64 4.37 0.66
N PRO A 48 24.98 5.65 0.89
CA PRO A 48 26.31 6.01 1.37
C PRO A 48 26.63 5.31 2.69
N ALA A 49 27.80 4.69 2.81
CA ALA A 49 28.20 3.90 3.98
C ALA A 49 28.22 4.70 5.31
N ALA A 50 28.33 6.02 5.24
CA ALA A 50 28.33 6.90 6.40
C ALA A 50 26.93 7.27 6.91
N LEU A 51 25.86 6.85 6.22
CA LEU A 51 24.49 7.18 6.59
C LEU A 51 23.91 6.09 7.48
N GLU A 52 23.51 6.48 8.69
CA GLU A 52 22.88 5.58 9.66
C GLU A 52 21.46 5.21 9.18
N VAL A 53 21.17 3.91 9.11
CA VAL A 53 19.82 3.40 8.84
C VAL A 53 19.16 3.09 10.18
N ILE A 54 18.03 3.76 10.45
CA ILE A 54 17.26 3.54 11.68
C ILE A 54 15.97 2.77 11.37
N PRO A 55 15.49 1.93 12.31
CA PRO A 55 14.17 1.31 12.20
C PRO A 55 13.05 2.34 12.11
N VAL A 56 11.99 2.02 11.37
CA VAL A 56 10.81 2.88 11.22
C VAL A 56 10.22 3.27 12.58
N ALA A 57 10.16 2.34 13.53
CA ALA A 57 9.63 2.59 14.89
C ALA A 57 10.40 3.67 15.68
N GLN A 58 11.65 3.97 15.32
CA GLN A 58 12.47 4.98 15.98
C GLN A 58 12.23 6.40 15.43
N ILE A 59 11.42 6.54 14.38
CA ILE A 59 11.08 7.83 13.81
C ILE A 59 10.30 8.67 14.82
N SER A 60 10.91 9.77 15.25
CA SER A 60 10.33 10.73 16.18
C SER A 60 10.79 12.14 15.84
N ALA A 61 10.18 13.15 16.46
CA ALA A 61 10.51 14.56 16.22
C ALA A 61 11.98 14.95 16.55
N LEU A 62 12.69 14.11 17.30
CA LEU A 62 14.06 14.37 17.76
C LEU A 62 15.14 13.71 16.90
N VAL A 63 14.74 12.88 15.92
CA VAL A 63 15.68 12.19 15.05
C VAL A 63 16.50 13.19 14.23
N SER A 64 17.80 12.90 14.10
CA SER A 64 18.72 13.76 13.36
C SER A 64 18.36 13.82 11.87
N LYS A 65 18.72 14.91 11.19
CA LYS A 65 18.41 15.08 9.75
C LYS A 65 19.21 14.16 8.83
N ASN A 66 20.23 13.48 9.34
CA ASN A 66 21.19 12.69 8.56
C ASN A 66 21.04 11.19 8.85
N VAL A 67 19.81 10.70 8.72
CA VAL A 67 19.49 9.27 8.81
C VAL A 67 18.80 8.82 7.53
N ALA A 68 18.81 7.51 7.31
CA ALA A 68 17.91 6.85 6.39
C ALA A 68 16.94 5.95 7.16
N ILE A 69 15.77 5.70 6.57
CA ILE A 69 14.97 4.53 6.91
C ILE A 69 15.04 3.56 5.75
N GLU A 70 14.86 2.29 6.04
CA GLU A 70 14.65 1.24 5.05
C GLU A 70 13.28 0.62 5.23
N GLY A 71 12.65 0.23 4.12
CA GLY A 71 11.40 -0.49 4.19
C GLY A 71 10.82 -0.84 2.83
N ARG A 72 9.85 -1.75 2.85
CA ARG A 72 9.08 -2.16 1.68
C ARG A 72 7.84 -1.30 1.54
N VAL A 73 7.54 -0.88 0.32
CA VAL A 73 6.30 -0.18 0.01
C VAL A 73 5.16 -1.19 0.04
N ILE A 74 4.26 -1.04 1.00
CA ILE A 74 3.12 -1.95 1.19
C ILE A 74 1.83 -1.40 0.55
N CYS A 75 1.71 -0.08 0.47
CA CYS A 75 0.56 0.60 -0.11
C CYS A 75 1.01 1.86 -0.85
N LYS A 76 0.30 2.22 -1.91
CA LYS A 76 0.50 3.46 -2.67
C LYS A 76 -0.85 3.99 -3.12
N SER A 77 -1.11 5.26 -2.83
CA SER A 77 -2.33 5.92 -3.29
C SER A 77 -2.23 6.33 -4.75
N GLU A 78 -3.38 6.55 -5.37
CA GLU A 78 -3.45 7.28 -6.63
C GLU A 78 -2.98 8.73 -6.46
N LEU A 79 -2.70 9.38 -7.59
CA LEU A 79 -2.35 10.79 -7.65
C LEU A 79 -3.60 11.65 -7.35
N CYS A 80 -3.62 12.30 -6.19
CA CYS A 80 -4.68 13.21 -5.81
C CYS A 80 -4.33 14.65 -6.20
N ARG A 81 -5.34 15.41 -6.65
CA ARG A 81 -5.24 16.85 -6.89
C ARG A 81 -6.08 17.61 -5.88
N PHE A 82 -5.59 18.77 -5.45
CA PHE A 82 -6.26 19.65 -4.49
C PHE A 82 -6.13 21.11 -4.91
N ALA A 83 -6.76 22.02 -4.16
CA ALA A 83 -6.76 23.46 -4.44
C ALA A 83 -7.17 23.78 -5.90
N ASN A 84 -8.27 23.17 -6.35
CA ASN A 84 -8.80 23.30 -7.72
C ASN A 84 -7.76 22.95 -8.80
N GLY A 85 -6.96 21.92 -8.56
CA GLY A 85 -5.96 21.42 -9.52
C GLY A 85 -4.59 22.12 -9.45
N LYS A 86 -4.42 23.12 -8.58
CA LYS A 86 -3.12 23.81 -8.41
C LYS A 86 -2.12 22.97 -7.62
N GLY A 87 -2.60 22.10 -6.74
CA GLY A 87 -1.77 21.21 -5.95
C GLY A 87 -1.98 19.76 -6.34
N LYS A 88 -0.95 18.94 -6.16
CA LYS A 88 -1.03 17.49 -6.30
C LYS A 88 -0.24 16.80 -5.20
N PHE A 89 -0.65 15.60 -4.83
CA PHE A 89 0.11 14.76 -3.92
C PHE A 89 -0.24 13.30 -4.15
N PHE A 90 0.64 12.44 -3.70
CA PHE A 90 0.31 11.05 -3.45
C PHE A 90 0.96 10.62 -2.14
N THR A 91 0.49 9.49 -1.63
CA THR A 91 0.98 8.89 -0.41
C THR A 91 1.38 7.45 -0.67
N PHE A 92 2.31 6.96 0.11
CA PHE A 92 2.67 5.55 0.11
C PHE A 92 3.10 5.16 1.53
N ASP A 93 2.85 3.91 1.88
CA ASP A 93 3.15 3.39 3.21
C ASP A 93 4.34 2.43 3.10
N VAL A 94 5.30 2.63 3.99
CA VAL A 94 6.56 1.88 4.06
C VAL A 94 6.56 1.08 5.35
N ALA A 95 6.95 -0.18 5.26
CA ALA A 95 6.98 -1.10 6.39
C ALA A 95 8.34 -1.79 6.49
N ASP A 96 8.85 -1.93 7.71
CA ASP A 96 9.99 -2.77 8.05
C ASP A 96 9.58 -3.83 9.09
N SER A 97 10.54 -4.45 9.77
CA SER A 97 10.25 -5.42 10.84
C SER A 97 9.76 -4.76 12.14
N SER A 98 9.89 -3.45 12.27
CA SER A 98 9.64 -2.68 13.50
C SER A 98 8.31 -1.95 13.51
N SER A 99 7.91 -1.33 12.40
CA SER A 99 6.67 -0.56 12.28
C SER A 99 6.37 -0.21 10.81
N GLU A 100 5.17 0.34 10.59
CA GLU A 100 4.73 0.95 9.35
C GLU A 100 4.71 2.47 9.49
N ILE A 101 5.01 3.21 8.42
CA ILE A 101 4.93 4.68 8.38
C ILE A 101 4.46 5.19 7.03
N ARG A 102 3.66 6.25 7.06
CA ARG A 102 3.17 6.92 5.85
C ARG A 102 4.15 7.98 5.37
N CYS A 103 4.42 7.92 4.07
CA CYS A 103 5.18 8.89 3.32
C CYS A 103 4.25 9.72 2.42
N LYS A 104 4.51 11.03 2.33
CA LYS A 104 3.76 11.99 1.50
C LYS A 104 4.70 12.71 0.57
N VAL A 105 4.24 12.91 -0.66
CA VAL A 105 4.96 13.64 -1.69
C VAL A 105 4.02 14.69 -2.28
N PHE A 106 4.46 15.94 -2.34
CA PHE A 106 3.64 17.07 -2.78
C PHE A 106 4.22 17.75 -4.02
N ASN A 107 3.31 18.28 -4.85
CA ASN A 107 3.54 19.24 -5.91
C ASN A 107 4.64 18.81 -6.88
N ASP A 108 5.66 19.64 -7.07
CA ASP A 108 6.63 19.59 -8.18
C ASP A 108 7.43 18.29 -8.25
N ILE A 109 7.62 17.61 -7.12
CA ILE A 109 8.39 16.37 -7.06
C ILE A 109 7.50 15.13 -7.30
N THR A 110 6.18 15.31 -7.26
CA THR A 110 5.22 14.20 -7.29
C THR A 110 5.37 13.32 -8.52
N ASP A 111 5.51 13.89 -9.71
CA ASP A 111 5.56 13.11 -10.95
C ASP A 111 6.76 12.16 -10.96
N MET A 112 7.93 12.66 -10.55
CA MET A 112 9.15 11.87 -10.45
C MET A 112 8.99 10.73 -9.44
N PHE A 113 8.53 11.02 -8.21
CA PHE A 113 8.42 9.98 -7.18
C PHE A 113 7.29 8.98 -7.46
N VAL A 114 6.22 9.38 -8.17
CA VAL A 114 5.16 8.46 -8.58
C VAL A 114 5.72 7.36 -9.48
N GLU A 115 6.64 7.66 -10.39
CA GLU A 115 7.23 6.65 -11.27
C GLU A 115 8.22 5.74 -10.52
N LEU A 116 8.96 6.30 -9.56
CA LEU A 116 10.00 5.58 -8.81
C LEU A 116 9.45 4.61 -7.76
N ILE A 117 8.35 4.96 -7.10
CA ILE A 117 7.78 4.19 -5.99
C ILE A 117 6.88 3.09 -6.52
N VAL A 118 7.28 1.83 -6.30
CA VAL A 118 6.54 0.64 -6.73
C VAL A 118 6.19 -0.21 -5.51
N VAL A 119 4.91 -0.59 -5.40
CA VAL A 119 4.42 -1.48 -4.33
C VAL A 119 5.13 -2.83 -4.42
N GLY A 120 5.53 -3.38 -3.27
CA GLY A 120 6.28 -4.62 -3.15
C GLY A 120 7.80 -4.45 -3.20
N GLN A 121 8.31 -3.31 -3.67
CA GLN A 121 9.74 -3.03 -3.68
C GLN A 121 10.20 -2.35 -2.39
N ALA A 122 11.47 -2.57 -2.04
CA ALA A 122 12.10 -2.01 -0.86
C ALA A 122 13.08 -0.88 -1.22
N TYR A 123 13.16 0.13 -0.35
CA TYR A 123 13.92 1.33 -0.59
C TYR A 123 14.58 1.84 0.69
N HIS A 124 15.75 2.47 0.55
CA HIS A 124 16.24 3.43 1.53
C HIS A 124 15.71 4.82 1.20
N LEU A 125 15.17 5.52 2.20
CA LEU A 125 14.69 6.90 2.09
C LEU A 125 15.56 7.78 2.98
N THR A 126 16.02 8.93 2.47
CA THR A 126 16.76 9.92 3.27
C THR A 126 16.42 11.35 2.86
N ASN A 127 16.93 12.33 3.62
CA ASN A 127 16.71 13.77 3.43
C ASN A 127 15.22 14.15 3.42
N PHE A 128 14.46 13.59 4.36
CA PHE A 128 13.03 13.82 4.49
C PHE A 128 12.68 14.72 5.68
N THR A 129 11.40 15.04 5.85
CA THR A 129 10.87 15.72 7.04
C THR A 129 9.91 14.83 7.79
N ILE A 130 9.92 14.93 9.11
CA ILE A 130 9.00 14.22 9.99
C ILE A 130 7.95 15.22 10.48
N ASN A 131 6.68 14.87 10.32
CA ASN A 131 5.55 15.61 10.84
C ASN A 131 4.71 14.72 11.74
N ARG A 132 3.87 15.30 12.62
CA ARG A 132 2.85 14.51 13.32
C ARG A 132 1.85 13.93 12.33
N SER A 133 1.45 12.70 12.59
CA SER A 133 0.44 12.02 11.80
C SER A 133 -0.91 12.69 11.95
N ASN A 134 -1.61 12.87 10.83
CA ASN A 134 -2.99 13.30 10.86
C ASN A 134 -3.89 12.07 10.84
N LYS A 135 -4.29 11.60 12.03
CA LYS A 135 -5.11 10.40 12.23
C LYS A 135 -6.50 10.46 11.61
N GLN A 136 -6.97 11.64 11.17
CA GLN A 136 -8.21 11.76 10.39
C GLN A 136 -8.06 11.19 8.97
N TYR A 137 -6.84 11.17 8.44
CA TYR A 137 -6.54 10.73 7.07
C TYR A 137 -5.49 9.62 6.99
N ASN A 138 -4.87 9.26 8.12
CA ASN A 138 -3.88 8.20 8.23
C ASN A 138 -4.32 7.16 9.25
N HIS A 139 -4.56 5.94 8.75
CA HIS A 139 -4.99 4.80 9.54
C HIS A 139 -3.82 4.09 10.24
N LEU A 140 -2.57 4.35 9.84
CA LEU A 140 -1.41 3.70 10.45
C LEU A 140 -1.27 4.09 11.93
N PRO A 141 -0.82 3.17 12.80
CA PRO A 141 -0.68 3.43 14.24
C PRO A 141 0.42 4.44 14.56
N HIS A 142 1.43 4.58 13.71
CA HIS A 142 2.59 5.45 13.93
C HIS A 142 2.23 6.93 14.14
N ASP A 143 2.76 7.56 15.19
CA ASP A 143 2.41 8.94 15.59
C ASP A 143 2.95 10.03 14.63
N PHE A 144 3.86 9.64 13.75
CA PHE A 144 4.49 10.54 12.79
C PHE A 144 4.32 10.05 11.35
N GLU A 145 4.54 10.97 10.43
CA GLU A 145 4.53 10.77 8.98
C GLU A 145 5.74 11.45 8.37
N ILE A 146 6.16 10.95 7.21
CA ILE A 146 7.28 11.46 6.46
C ILE A 146 6.79 12.30 5.29
N ASN A 147 7.34 13.49 5.12
CA ASN A 147 7.20 14.30 3.92
C ASN A 147 8.52 14.29 3.14
N LEU A 148 8.46 13.82 1.89
CA LEU A 148 9.59 13.94 0.97
C LEU A 148 9.69 15.38 0.43
N LYS A 149 10.93 15.78 0.15
CA LYS A 149 11.34 17.09 -0.35
C LYS A 149 12.08 16.95 -1.67
N LYS A 150 12.37 18.09 -2.29
CA LYS A 150 13.18 18.16 -3.51
C LYS A 150 14.57 17.53 -3.40
N ASN A 151 15.16 17.56 -2.21
CA ASN A 151 16.46 16.93 -1.94
C ASN A 151 16.35 15.56 -1.28
N SER A 152 15.14 15.01 -1.12
CA SER A 152 14.98 13.63 -0.66
C SER A 152 15.58 12.68 -1.66
N VAL A 153 16.26 11.65 -1.15
CA VAL A 153 16.96 10.66 -1.98
C VAL A 153 16.38 9.29 -1.68
N ILE A 154 16.19 8.51 -2.74
CA ILE A 154 15.67 7.15 -2.67
C ILE A 154 16.64 6.23 -3.36
N TYR A 155 17.03 5.17 -2.66
CA TYR A 155 17.87 4.10 -3.20
C TYR A 155 17.07 2.82 -3.21
N GLN A 156 16.86 2.23 -4.38
CA GLN A 156 16.17 0.94 -4.48
C GLN A 156 17.05 -0.18 -3.91
N ILE A 157 16.48 -0.99 -3.03
CA ILE A 157 17.14 -2.18 -2.49
C ILE A 157 16.90 -3.33 -3.48
N SER A 158 17.98 -3.94 -3.94
CA SER A 158 17.92 -4.98 -4.98
C SER A 158 17.56 -6.35 -4.41
N GLY A 159 16.61 -7.05 -5.05
CA GLY A 159 16.28 -8.45 -4.81
C GLY A 159 15.81 -8.77 -3.39
N ASP A 160 16.13 -9.97 -2.91
CA ASP A 160 15.76 -10.47 -1.56
C ASP A 160 16.65 -9.92 -0.44
N ALA A 161 17.39 -8.82 -0.65
CA ALA A 161 18.21 -8.24 0.41
C ALA A 161 17.35 -7.72 1.58
N PHE A 162 16.14 -7.24 1.29
CA PHE A 162 15.19 -6.80 2.29
C PHE A 162 14.18 -7.92 2.62
N LYS A 163 14.55 -8.77 3.59
CA LYS A 163 13.79 -10.00 3.90
C LYS A 163 12.65 -9.83 4.89
N ASN A 164 12.66 -8.75 5.69
CA ASN A 164 11.79 -8.66 6.86
C ASN A 164 10.83 -7.48 6.73
N VAL A 165 9.56 -7.78 6.45
CA VAL A 165 8.44 -6.87 6.65
C VAL A 165 7.47 -7.57 7.58
N ASN A 166 7.12 -6.93 8.70
CA ASN A 166 6.07 -7.44 9.56
C ASN A 166 4.86 -6.51 9.42
N ILE A 167 3.89 -6.90 8.59
CA ILE A 167 2.63 -6.17 8.45
C ILE A 167 1.70 -6.69 9.54
N SER A 168 1.31 -5.81 10.46
CA SER A 168 0.42 -6.16 11.55
C SER A 168 -1.00 -5.70 11.25
N PHE A 169 -1.96 -6.62 11.23
CA PHE A 169 -3.38 -6.30 11.08
C PHE A 169 -4.08 -6.35 12.42
N ASN A 170 -4.89 -5.33 12.74
CA ASN A 170 -5.75 -5.33 13.90
C ASN A 170 -7.17 -5.76 13.50
N VAL A 171 -7.30 -7.05 13.19
CA VAL A 171 -8.55 -7.61 12.67
C VAL A 171 -9.66 -7.55 13.71
N VAL A 172 -10.77 -6.92 13.37
CA VAL A 172 -11.97 -6.86 14.21
C VAL A 172 -13.08 -7.77 13.67
N LYS A 173 -13.98 -8.21 14.55
CA LYS A 173 -15.17 -8.98 14.16
C LYS A 173 -16.20 -8.06 13.52
N ILE A 174 -16.92 -8.54 12.50
CA ILE A 174 -17.96 -7.77 11.81
C ILE A 174 -19.04 -7.29 12.79
N SER A 175 -19.47 -8.16 13.71
CA SER A 175 -20.40 -7.83 14.78
C SER A 175 -20.00 -6.63 15.66
N SER A 176 -18.69 -6.34 15.78
CA SER A 176 -18.19 -5.19 16.56
C SER A 176 -18.21 -3.86 15.80
N ILE A 177 -18.39 -3.89 14.48
CA ILE A 177 -18.40 -2.68 13.63
C ILE A 177 -19.58 -1.78 13.98
N SER A 178 -20.74 -2.34 14.33
CA SER A 178 -21.92 -1.56 14.72
C SER A 178 -21.71 -0.74 16.00
N LEU A 179 -20.70 -1.07 16.80
CA LEU A 179 -20.31 -0.36 18.02
C LEU A 179 -19.20 0.68 17.76
N SER A 180 -18.65 0.72 16.54
CA SER A 180 -17.57 1.63 16.18
C SER A 180 -18.10 2.94 15.60
N ASP A 181 -17.34 4.02 15.79
CA ASP A 181 -17.69 5.33 15.24
C ASP A 181 -17.63 5.34 13.71
N VAL A 182 -18.59 6.03 13.09
CA VAL A 182 -18.63 6.24 11.64
C VAL A 182 -17.38 7.01 11.20
N GLY A 183 -16.73 6.51 10.14
CA GLY A 183 -15.51 7.11 9.58
C GLY A 183 -14.21 6.51 10.12
N ARG A 184 -14.28 5.56 11.07
CA ARG A 184 -13.13 4.80 11.54
C ARG A 184 -12.69 3.76 10.51
N SER A 185 -11.37 3.62 10.30
CA SER A 185 -10.78 2.50 9.54
C SER A 185 -10.66 1.25 10.41
N VAL A 186 -10.92 0.08 9.80
CA VAL A 186 -10.85 -1.23 10.45
C VAL A 186 -10.22 -2.25 9.52
N ASP A 187 -9.53 -3.24 10.08
CA ASP A 187 -9.03 -4.39 9.34
C ASP A 187 -10.01 -5.56 9.49
N LEU A 188 -10.31 -6.24 8.39
CA LEU A 188 -11.25 -7.36 8.37
C LEU A 188 -10.62 -8.57 7.69
N SER A 189 -10.81 -9.75 8.28
CA SER A 189 -10.51 -11.04 7.66
C SER A 189 -11.83 -11.77 7.46
N VAL A 190 -12.21 -11.97 6.19
CA VAL A 190 -13.57 -12.35 5.82
C VAL A 190 -13.58 -13.32 4.64
N THR A 191 -14.63 -14.12 4.56
CA THR A 191 -14.96 -14.95 3.40
C THR A 191 -15.93 -14.20 2.50
N ILE A 192 -15.68 -14.19 1.19
CA ILE A 192 -16.58 -13.61 0.20
C ILE A 192 -17.78 -14.56 0.03
N LYS A 193 -19.00 -14.06 0.26
CA LYS A 193 -20.25 -14.81 0.05
C LYS A 193 -20.85 -14.56 -1.32
N SER A 194 -20.82 -13.32 -1.78
CA SER A 194 -21.33 -12.96 -3.10
C SER A 194 -20.67 -11.71 -3.64
N ILE A 195 -20.60 -11.62 -4.97
CA ILE A 195 -20.03 -10.50 -5.71
C ILE A 195 -21.14 -9.98 -6.61
N GLY A 196 -21.54 -8.72 -6.42
CA GLY A 196 -22.51 -8.07 -7.28
C GLY A 196 -21.90 -7.57 -8.60
N ASP A 197 -22.77 -7.17 -9.52
CA ASP A 197 -22.36 -6.55 -10.79
C ASP A 197 -21.76 -5.15 -10.60
N VAL A 198 -21.04 -4.67 -11.61
CA VAL A 198 -20.51 -3.30 -11.62
C VAL A 198 -21.63 -2.34 -11.99
N GLU A 199 -21.88 -1.37 -11.11
CA GLU A 199 -22.83 -0.30 -11.34
C GLU A 199 -22.10 0.99 -11.75
N ASN A 200 -22.55 1.61 -12.85
CA ASN A 200 -22.09 2.93 -13.26
C ASN A 200 -22.99 3.99 -12.62
N LEU A 201 -22.46 4.77 -11.68
CA LEU A 201 -23.20 5.84 -11.00
C LEU A 201 -22.80 7.20 -11.55
N TYR A 202 -23.78 8.06 -11.79
CA TYR A 202 -23.54 9.47 -12.10
C TYR A 202 -23.48 10.31 -10.81
N VAL A 203 -22.33 10.93 -10.56
CA VAL A 203 -22.08 11.81 -9.40
C VAL A 203 -22.36 13.25 -9.81
N GLN A 204 -23.55 13.75 -9.46
CA GLN A 204 -24.01 15.10 -9.80
C GLN A 204 -23.02 16.19 -9.33
N LYS A 205 -22.50 16.07 -8.10
CA LYS A 205 -21.61 17.07 -7.49
C LYS A 205 -20.35 17.35 -8.30
N ASN A 206 -19.82 16.33 -8.97
CA ASN A 206 -18.57 16.39 -9.70
C ASN A 206 -18.78 16.28 -11.22
N ASN A 207 -20.04 16.19 -11.66
CA ASN A 207 -20.44 15.92 -13.04
C ASN A 207 -19.62 14.76 -13.67
N SER A 208 -19.48 13.66 -12.93
CA SER A 208 -18.60 12.54 -13.30
C SER A 208 -19.29 11.19 -13.13
N TYR A 209 -18.88 10.20 -13.89
CA TYR A 209 -19.28 8.81 -13.67
C TYR A 209 -18.28 8.11 -12.75
N SER A 210 -18.79 7.28 -11.84
CA SER A 210 -18.00 6.44 -10.94
C SER A 210 -18.56 5.03 -10.92
N ASN A 211 -17.69 4.04 -11.02
CA ASN A 211 -18.07 2.64 -10.94
C ASN A 211 -18.06 2.21 -9.48
N ARG A 212 -19.07 1.44 -9.07
CA ARG A 212 -19.04 0.73 -7.79
C ARG A 212 -19.39 -0.73 -7.97
N ARG A 213 -18.90 -1.55 -7.04
CA ARG A 213 -19.28 -2.96 -6.90
C ARG A 213 -19.56 -3.26 -5.44
N ILE A 214 -20.68 -3.92 -5.17
CA ILE A 214 -21.04 -4.35 -3.82
C ILE A 214 -20.63 -5.82 -3.66
N VAL A 215 -19.90 -6.13 -2.60
CA VAL A 215 -19.46 -7.49 -2.27
C VAL A 215 -19.97 -7.82 -0.88
N MET A 216 -20.69 -8.93 -0.75
CA MET A 216 -21.13 -9.44 0.54
C MET A 216 -20.01 -10.31 1.11
N VAL A 217 -19.59 -9.99 2.32
CA VAL A 217 -18.56 -10.72 3.04
C VAL A 217 -19.08 -11.18 4.39
N SER A 218 -18.45 -12.21 4.93
CA SER A 218 -18.86 -12.85 6.18
C SER A 218 -17.66 -13.27 6.99
N ASP A 219 -17.77 -13.14 8.30
CA ASP A 219 -16.92 -13.83 9.27
C ASP A 219 -17.78 -14.82 10.08
N ASP A 220 -17.21 -15.41 11.13
CA ASP A 220 -17.92 -16.29 12.06
C ASP A 220 -19.01 -15.58 12.90
N SER A 221 -19.09 -14.24 12.84
CA SER A 221 -19.97 -13.44 13.69
C SER A 221 -21.15 -12.81 12.94
N ALA A 222 -20.96 -12.34 11.71
CA ALA A 222 -21.99 -11.64 10.95
C ALA A 222 -21.65 -11.52 9.44
N ASP A 223 -22.60 -10.95 8.69
CA ASP A 223 -22.45 -10.60 7.28
C ASP A 223 -22.50 -9.08 7.11
N ILE A 224 -21.69 -8.54 6.19
CA ILE A 224 -21.69 -7.11 5.84
C ILE A 224 -21.44 -6.91 4.34
N ASN A 225 -21.96 -5.81 3.81
CA ASN A 225 -21.68 -5.38 2.44
C ASN A 225 -20.51 -4.39 2.41
N ILE A 226 -19.50 -4.69 1.59
CA ILE A 226 -18.40 -3.78 1.27
C ILE A 226 -18.66 -3.17 -0.10
N VAL A 227 -18.53 -1.85 -0.21
CA VAL A 227 -18.67 -1.12 -1.48
C VAL A 227 -17.28 -0.73 -1.98
N PHE A 228 -16.90 -1.33 -3.09
CA PHE A 228 -15.68 -1.01 -3.82
C PHE A 228 -15.97 0.04 -4.88
N TRP A 229 -15.01 0.93 -5.12
CA TRP A 229 -15.12 2.03 -6.08
C TRP A 229 -13.98 2.02 -7.09
N GLY A 230 -14.26 2.51 -8.30
CA GLY A 230 -13.26 2.63 -9.37
C GLY A 230 -13.07 1.35 -10.17
N ASN A 231 -11.84 1.14 -10.66
CA ASN A 231 -11.48 -0.02 -11.46
C ASN A 231 -10.96 -1.13 -10.55
N LEU A 232 -11.83 -2.09 -10.23
CA LEU A 232 -11.52 -3.31 -9.47
C LEU A 232 -11.88 -4.56 -10.28
#